data_AF-A0A7J9MET1-F1
#
_entry.id   AF-A0A7J9MET1-F1
#
_cell.length_a   1.000
_cell.length_b   1.000
_cell.length_c   1.000
_cell.angle_alpha   90.00
_cell.angle_beta   90.00
_cell.angle_gamma   90.00
#
_symmetry.space_group_name_H-M   'P 1'
#
loop_
_entity.id
_entity.type
_entity.pdbx_description
1 polymer ?
#
loop_
_entity_poly.entity_id
_entity_poly.type
_entity_poly.pdbx_seq_one_letter_code
_entity_poly.pdbx_strand_id
1 'polypeptide(L)' 'MCSVFDTELWGILDGLTLLQDRDFNRILIQTDSLEIVHANSNSGLVKRIQQRLRNIEHWVARHILREANLVVNQIVKM' A
#
# COMPACT_ATOMS: atom_id res chain seq x y z
N MET A 1 3.57 -12.94 15.70
CA MET A 1 4.38 -13.15 14.47
C MET A 1 3.83 -12.19 13.42
N CYS A 2 4.66 -11.29 12.89
CA CYS A 2 4.27 -10.37 11.82
C CYS A 2 4.79 -10.94 10.50
N SER A 3 3.93 -11.08 9.49
CA SER A 3 4.36 -11.54 8.17
C SER A 3 4.91 -10.36 7.34
N VAL A 4 5.67 -10.68 6.29
CA VAL A 4 6.09 -9.67 5.29
C VAL A 4 4.85 -9.01 4.68
N PHE A 5 3.80 -9.80 4.41
CA PHE A 5 2.50 -9.32 3.96
C PHE A 5 1.87 -8.30 4.92
N ASP A 6 1.84 -8.58 6.22
CA ASP A 6 1.30 -7.64 7.22
C ASP A 6 2.13 -6.35 7.26
N THR A 7 3.45 -6.46 7.14
CA THR A 7 4.37 -5.31 7.16
C THR A 7 4.15 -4.39 5.96
N GLU A 8 3.98 -4.97 4.77
CA GLU A 8 3.67 -4.20 3.56
C GLU A 8 2.28 -3.53 3.64
N LEU A 9 1.27 -4.20 4.19
CA LEU A 9 -0.04 -3.58 4.44
C LEU A 9 0.06 -2.39 5.40
N TRP A 10 0.86 -2.50 6.45
CA TRP A 10 1.12 -1.37 7.36
C TRP A 10 1.80 -0.21 6.64
N GLY A 11 2.81 -0.48 5.79
CA GLY A 11 3.45 0.54 4.98
C GLY A 11 2.48 1.27 4.04
N ILE A 12 1.55 0.54 3.43
CA ILE A 12 0.49 1.13 2.59
C ILE A 12 -0.45 1.99 3.44
N LEU A 13 -0.88 1.51 4.60
CA LEU A 13 -1.78 2.25 5.49
C LEU A 13 -1.16 3.56 5.98
N ASP A 14 0.13 3.54 6.33
CA ASP A 14 0.88 4.72 6.75
C ASP A 14 1.06 5.71 5.59
N GLY A 15 1.49 5.22 4.42
CA GLY A 15 1.61 6.03 3.21
C GLY A 15 0.28 6.69 2.79
N LEU A 16 -0.84 5.97 2.89
CA LEU A 16 -2.17 6.52 2.64
C LEU A 16 -2.55 7.62 3.64
N THR A 17 -2.20 7.44 4.91
CA THR A 17 -2.46 8.45 5.95
C THR A 17 -1.69 9.74 5.64
N LEU A 18 -0.40 9.62 5.32
CA LEU A 18 0.44 10.75 4.95
C LEU A 18 -0.04 11.48 3.69
N LEU A 19 -0.53 10.75 2.69
CA LEU A 19 -1.07 11.34 1.47
C LEU A 19 -2.40 12.07 1.72
N GLN A 20 -3.25 11.51 2.57
CA GLN A 20 -4.51 12.14 2.98
C GLN A 20 -4.27 13.41 3.78
N ASP A 21 -3.30 13.41 4.71
CA ASP A 21 -2.92 14.59 5.49
C ASP A 21 -2.35 15.73 4.63
N ARG A 22 -1.97 15.43 3.38
CA ARG A 22 -1.46 16.40 2.39
C ARG A 22 -2.47 16.70 1.28
N ASP A 23 -3.74 16.31 1.46
CA ASP A 23 -4.83 16.53 0.51
C ASP A 23 -4.59 15.96 -0.91
N PHE A 24 -3.81 14.87 -1.03
CA PHE A 24 -3.70 14.18 -2.31
C PHE A 24 -4.96 13.36 -2.59
N ASN A 25 -5.67 13.70 -3.68
CA ASN A 25 -6.89 13.01 -4.12
C ASN A 25 -6.66 11.97 -5.24
N ARG A 26 -5.42 11.85 -5.74
CA ARG A 26 -5.02 10.87 -6.76
C ARG A 26 -3.84 10.05 -6.27
N ILE A 27 -4.03 8.74 -6.13
CA ILE A 27 -3.02 7.86 -5.53
C ILE A 27 -2.69 6.68 -6.44
N LEU A 28 -1.40 6.46 -6.68
CA LEU A 28 -0.88 5.26 -7.32
C LEU A 28 -0.15 4.43 -6.27
N ILE A 29 -0.68 3.25 -5.95
CA ILE A 29 -0.03 2.27 -5.08
C ILE A 29 0.74 1.30 -5.97
N GLN A 30 2.05 1.21 -5.75
CA GLN A 30 2.92 0.26 -6.42
C GLN A 30 3.49 -0.73 -5.40
N THR A 31 3.36 -2.02 -5.67
CA THR A 31 3.86 -3.09 -4.79
C THR A 31 4.36 -4.25 -5.64
N ASP A 32 5.36 -4.98 -5.17
CA ASP A 32 5.83 -6.24 -5.75
C ASP A 32 5.09 -7.47 -5.17
N SER A 33 4.06 -7.24 -4.35
CA SER A 33 3.19 -8.29 -3.83
C SER A 33 1.86 -8.34 -4.58
N LEU A 34 1.71 -9.39 -5.41
CA LEU A 34 0.43 -9.69 -6.08
C LEU A 34 -0.69 -9.97 -5.08
N GLU A 35 -0.37 -10.50 -3.90
CA GLU A 35 -1.34 -10.80 -2.85
C GLU A 35 -1.99 -9.53 -2.32
N ILE A 36 -1.24 -8.42 -2.26
CA ILE A 36 -1.75 -7.12 -1.81
C ILE A 36 -2.66 -6.49 -2.85
N VAL A 37 -2.27 -6.57 -4.13
CA VAL A 37 -3.09 -6.05 -5.24
C VAL A 37 -4.46 -6.74 -5.27
N HIS A 38 -4.49 -8.04 -4.95
CA HIS A 38 -5.72 -8.84 -4.92
C HIS A 38 -6.26 -9.08 -3.51
N ALA A 39 -5.79 -8.32 -2.51
CA ALA A 39 -6.15 -8.56 -1.12
C ALA A 39 -7.65 -8.33 -0.91
N ASN A 40 -8.41 -9.43 -0.92
CA ASN A 40 -9.81 -9.49 -0.51
C ASN A 40 -9.95 -10.23 0.84
N SER A 41 -8.89 -10.22 1.64
CA SER A 41 -8.83 -10.99 2.88
C SER A 41 -9.70 -10.34 3.97
N ASN A 42 -10.21 -11.17 4.90
CA ASN A 42 -10.96 -10.72 6.07
C ASN A 42 -10.10 -10.01 7.14
N SER A 43 -8.85 -9.66 6.80
CA SER A 43 -7.93 -8.91 7.65
C SER A 43 -8.54 -7.55 8.03
N GLY A 44 -8.45 -7.20 9.32
CA GLY A 44 -8.83 -5.87 9.80
C GLY A 44 -8.01 -4.75 9.14
N LEU A 45 -6.75 -5.02 8.75
CA LEU A 45 -5.89 -4.05 8.08
C LEU A 45 -6.35 -3.79 6.64
N VAL A 46 -6.67 -4.84 5.89
CA VAL A 46 -7.20 -4.70 4.53
C VAL A 46 -8.49 -3.89 4.53
N LYS A 47 -9.39 -4.15 5.49
CA LYS A 47 -10.63 -3.36 5.66
C LYS A 47 -10.35 -1.88 5.93
N ARG A 48 -9.38 -1.56 6.78
CA ARG A 48 -8.99 -0.16 7.06
C ARG A 48 -8.40 0.55 5.85
N ILE A 49 -7.53 -0.13 5.10
CA ILE A 49 -6.97 0.38 3.84
C ILE A 49 -8.09 0.65 2.83
N GLN A 50 -8.98 -0.33 2.62
CA GLN A 50 -10.14 -0.17 1.73
C GLN A 50 -11.06 0.98 2.15
N GLN A 51 -11.28 1.19 3.45
CA GLN A 51 -12.07 2.32 3.95
C GLN A 51 -11.43 3.67 3.61
N ARG A 52 -10.10 3.80 3.76
CA ARG A 52 -9.40 5.04 3.38
C ARG A 52 -9.46 5.30 1.88
N LEU A 53 -9.28 4.26 1.08
CA LEU A 53 -9.35 4.33 -0.38
C LEU A 53 -10.72 4.76 -0.91
N ARG A 54 -11.81 4.48 -0.19
CA ARG A 54 -13.16 4.97 -0.57
C ARG A 54 -13.27 6.49 -0.56
N ASN A 55 -12.46 7.19 0.22
CA ASN A 55 -12.46 8.65 0.32
C ASN A 55 -11.51 9.30 -0.70
N ILE A 56 -10.83 8.50 -1.51
CA ILE A 56 -9.89 8.98 -2.53
C ILE A 56 -10.59 8.89 -3.88
N GLU A 57 -10.66 10.04 -4.55
CA GLU A 57 -11.41 10.21 -5.81
C GLU A 57 -10.90 9.27 -6.91
N HIS A 58 -9.58 9.14 -7.04
CA HIS A 58 -8.95 8.26 -8.01
C HIS A 58 -7.79 7.51 -7.36
N TRP A 59 -7.86 6.18 -7.36
CA TRP A 59 -6.73 5.37 -6.95
C TRP A 59 -6.56 4.13 -7.82
N VAL A 60 -5.31 3.69 -7.96
CA VAL A 60 -4.96 2.46 -8.68
C VAL A 60 -3.91 1.71 -7.88
N ALA A 61 -4.08 0.40 -7.72
CA ALA A 61 -3.03 -0.50 -7.24
C ALA A 61 -2.44 -1.26 -8.43
N ARG A 62 -1.11 -1.23 -8.55
CA ARG A 62 -0.37 -1.91 -9.62
C ARG A 62 0.73 -2.77 -9.04
N HIS A 63 0.80 -4.00 -9.54
CA HIS A 63 1.95 -4.86 -9.29
C HIS A 63 3.16 -4.40 -10.13
N ILE A 64 4.32 -4.22 -9.50
CA ILE A 64 5.59 -3.94 -10.18
C ILE A 64 6.60 -5.04 -9.85
N LEU A 65 7.46 -5.39 -10.81
CA LEU A 65 8.55 -6.34 -10.54
C LEU A 65 9.51 -5.74 -9.51
N ARG A 66 10.02 -6.55 -8.60
CA ARG A 66 10.92 -6.15 -7.51
C ARG A 66 12.16 -5.38 -7.96
N GLU A 67 12.64 -5.67 -9.18
CA GLU A 67 13.74 -4.97 -9.86
C GLU A 67 13.40 -3.50 -10.16
N ALA A 68 12.14 -3.20 -10.47
CA ALA A 68 11.64 -1.82 -10.63
C ALA A 68 11.39 -1.13 -9.29
N ASN A 69 11.24 -1.90 -8.19
CA ASN A 69 11.06 -1.38 -6.83
C ASN A 69 12.41 -1.09 -6.11
N LEU A 70 13.55 -1.23 -6.81
CA LEU A 70 14.90 -1.01 -6.23
C LEU A 70 15.11 0.41 -5.69
N VAL A 71 14.45 1.40 -6.27
CA VAL A 71 14.51 2.80 -5.81
C VAL A 71 13.92 2.96 -4.40
N VAL A 72 12.87 2.20 -4.07
CA VAL A 72 12.22 2.25 -2.75
C VAL A 72 12.92 1.33 -1.74
N ASN A 73 13.44 0.18 -2.18
CA ASN A 73 14.16 -0.77 -1.32
C ASN A 73 15.45 -0.22 -0.70
N GLN A 74 16.05 0.83 -1.27
CA GLN A 74 17.20 1.51 -0.66
C GLN A 74 16.84 2.28 0.62
N ILE A 75 15.59 2.68 0.80
CA ILE A 75 15.13 3.44 1.97
C ILE A 75 14.80 2.52 3.16
N VAL A 76 14.40 1.27 2.91
CA VAL A 76 13.95 0.33 3.95
C VAL A 76 15.10 -0.43 4.64
N LYS A 77 16.34 -0.32 4.14
CA LYS A 77 17.52 -1.04 4.67
C LYS A 77 18.38 -0.27 5.68
N MET A 78 17.87 0.80 6.30
CA MET A 78 18.59 1.50 7.39
C MET A 78 18.20 0.98 8.76
#